data_AF-A0A8T4WQ27-F1
#
_entry.id   AF-A0A8T4WQ27-F1
#
_cell.length_a   1.000
_cell.length_b   1.000
_cell.length_c   1.000
_cell.angle_alpha   90.00
_cell.angle_beta   90.00
_cell.angle_gamma   90.00
#
_symmetry.space_group_name_H-M   'P 1'
#
loop_
_entity.id
_entity.type
_entity.pdbx_description
1 polymer ?
#
loop_
_entity_poly.entity_id
_entity_poly.type
_entity_poly.pdbx_seq_one_letter_code
_entity_poly.pdbx_strand_id
1 'polypeptide(L)'
;MPDDGTSEQSEYVGRHPYEASKNELRITADGAHFSLKREKRFRTYTTDYDVAWDDVISYESCDVMLCEDDKSWPTDEPLPEDFQPIAEAGMLFIFLMPTENEFFQIWAYIPEEDTARVGDLAEKHLGRPQLPRLAHHAT
;
A
#
# COMPACT_ATOMS: atom_id res chain seq x y z
N MET A 1 -0.31 -17.15 -33.98
CA MET A 1 -0.48 -17.53 -32.57
C MET A 1 0.88 -17.91 -32.01
N PRO A 2 1.26 -17.49 -30.79
CA PRO A 2 0.42 -17.04 -29.64
C PRO A 2 -0.19 -15.65 -29.94
N ASP A 3 -1.37 -15.21 -29.51
CA ASP A 3 -2.11 -15.31 -28.23
C ASP A 3 -1.25 -14.89 -27.04
N ASP A 4 -0.87 -13.61 -27.04
CA ASP A 4 -0.20 -12.98 -25.90
C ASP A 4 -1.29 -12.38 -25.02
N GLY A 5 -1.43 -13.01 -23.85
CA GLY A 5 -2.60 -12.96 -23.00
C GLY A 5 -2.99 -11.56 -22.55
N THR A 6 -4.29 -11.43 -22.34
CA THR A 6 -4.97 -10.42 -21.52
C THR A 6 -3.99 -9.60 -20.69
N SER A 7 -3.62 -8.41 -21.16
CA SER A 7 -3.08 -7.40 -20.26
C SER A 7 -4.15 -7.17 -19.22
N GLU A 8 -3.93 -7.64 -17.99
CA GLU A 8 -4.82 -7.36 -16.86
C GLU A 8 -5.02 -5.84 -16.81
N GLN A 9 -6.21 -5.37 -17.18
CA GLN A 9 -6.49 -3.95 -17.23
C GLN A 9 -6.48 -3.43 -15.80
N SER A 10 -5.44 -2.67 -15.46
CA SER A 10 -5.32 -2.05 -14.14
C SER A 10 -6.42 -1.03 -13.96
N GLU A 11 -7.20 -1.14 -12.88
CA GLU A 11 -8.21 -0.17 -12.48
C GLU A 11 -7.57 1.06 -11.80
N TYR A 12 -6.37 0.88 -11.26
CA TYR A 12 -5.55 1.95 -10.68
C TYR A 12 -4.07 1.63 -10.80
N VAL A 13 -3.26 2.69 -11.01
CA VAL A 13 -1.80 2.66 -10.90
C VAL A 13 -1.38 3.94 -10.19
N GLY A 14 -0.86 3.79 -8.98
CA GLY A 14 -0.36 4.86 -8.13
C GLY A 14 1.13 4.75 -7.89
N ARG A 15 1.80 5.87 -7.66
CA ARG A 15 3.22 5.91 -7.31
C ARG A 15 3.44 6.73 -6.07
N HIS A 16 4.52 6.43 -5.37
CA HIS A 16 4.91 7.22 -4.21
C HIS A 16 5.03 8.71 -4.59
N PRO A 17 4.35 9.63 -3.89
CA PRO A 17 4.25 11.03 -4.30
C PRO A 17 5.55 11.85 -4.13
N TYR A 18 6.38 11.52 -3.13
CA TYR A 18 7.56 12.34 -2.77
C TYR A 18 8.93 11.68 -2.92
N GLU A 19 8.98 10.37 -3.18
CA GLU A 19 10.25 9.67 -3.35
C GLU A 19 10.65 9.61 -4.83
N ALA A 20 11.96 9.69 -5.09
CA ALA A 20 12.51 9.22 -6.37
C ALA A 20 12.45 7.68 -6.50
N SER A 21 12.03 6.98 -5.44
CA SER A 21 11.70 5.57 -5.46
C SER A 21 10.54 5.36 -6.42
N LYS A 22 10.64 4.34 -7.27
CA LYS A 22 9.58 3.96 -8.21
C LYS A 22 8.59 3.03 -7.53
N ASN A 23 8.31 3.28 -6.25
CA ASN A 23 7.33 2.49 -5.51
C ASN A 23 5.99 2.66 -6.22
N GLU A 24 5.43 1.54 -6.67
CA GLU A 24 4.22 1.52 -7.49
C GLU A 24 3.20 0.57 -6.84
N LEU A 25 1.96 1.05 -6.74
CA LEU A 25 0.80 0.25 -6.42
C LEU A 25 -0.04 0.12 -7.67
N ARG A 26 -0.42 -1.11 -8.01
CA ARG A 26 -1.39 -1.39 -9.07
C ARG A 26 -2.53 -2.20 -8.51
N ILE A 27 -3.75 -1.83 -8.83
CA ILE A 27 -4.96 -2.56 -8.46
C ILE A 27 -5.63 -3.09 -9.71
N THR A 28 -5.96 -4.38 -9.70
CA THR A 28 -6.73 -5.09 -10.72
C THR A 28 -7.97 -5.71 -10.07
N ALA A 29 -8.82 -6.33 -10.90
CA ALA A 29 -9.98 -7.06 -10.40
C ALA A 29 -9.60 -8.29 -9.56
N ASP A 30 -8.43 -8.87 -9.81
CA ASP A 30 -7.97 -10.11 -9.17
C ASP A 30 -7.11 -9.84 -7.92
N GLY A 31 -6.50 -8.65 -7.82
CA GLY A 31 -5.62 -8.35 -6.71
C GLY A 31 -4.97 -6.96 -6.72
N ALA A 32 -3.93 -6.83 -5.91
CA ALA A 32 -3.04 -5.69 -5.89
C ALA A 32 -1.58 -6.13 -6.06
N HIS A 33 -0.84 -5.37 -6.86
CA HIS A 33 0.59 -5.55 -7.09
C HIS A 33 1.37 -4.38 -6.49
N PHE A 34 2.32 -4.69 -5.63
CA PHE A 34 3.19 -3.73 -4.94
C PHE A 34 4.63 -3.91 -5.43
N SER A 35 5.15 -2.94 -6.16
CA SER A 35 6.57 -2.91 -6.53
C SER A 35 7.30 -1.97 -5.58
N LEU A 36 8.01 -2.53 -4.59
CA LEU A 36 8.60 -1.78 -3.48
C LEU A 36 10.12 -1.80 -3.54
N LYS A 37 10.73 -0.63 -3.63
CA LYS A 37 12.17 -0.44 -3.53
C LYS A 37 12.61 -0.65 -2.08
N ARG A 38 13.58 -1.53 -1.89
CA ARG A 38 14.16 -1.86 -0.58
C ARG A 38 15.66 -1.62 -0.60
N GLU A 39 16.20 -1.24 0.55
CA GLU A 39 17.64 -1.11 0.75
C GLU A 39 18.12 -2.07 1.83
N LYS A 40 19.17 -2.84 1.53
CA LYS A 40 19.81 -3.72 2.51
C LYS A 40 21.33 -3.67 2.36
N ARG A 41 22.01 -3.23 3.42
CA ARG A 41 23.48 -3.27 3.59
C ARG A 41 24.24 -2.89 2.30
N PHE A 42 23.94 -1.74 1.69
CA PHE A 42 24.56 -1.22 0.45
C PHE A 42 24.03 -1.74 -0.89
N ARG A 43 22.93 -2.51 -0.91
CA ARG A 43 22.27 -2.90 -2.16
C ARG A 43 20.82 -2.43 -2.18
N THR A 44 20.49 -1.67 -3.21
CA THR A 44 19.12 -1.29 -3.55
C THR A 44 18.55 -2.34 -4.50
N TYR A 45 17.36 -2.85 -4.19
CA TYR A 45 16.64 -3.81 -5.03
C TYR A 45 15.14 -3.50 -4.98
N THR A 46 14.41 -3.95 -5.99
CA THR A 46 12.93 -3.90 -5.98
C THR A 46 12.41 -5.27 -5.57
N THR A 47 11.41 -5.28 -4.71
CA THR A 47 10.65 -6.49 -4.36
C THR A 47 9.23 -6.29 -4.84
N ASP A 48 8.76 -7.23 -5.63
CA ASP A 48 7.41 -7.24 -6.15
C ASP A 48 6.56 -8.20 -5.30
N TYR A 49 5.40 -7.73 -4.85
CA TYR A 49 4.43 -8.51 -4.11
C TYR A 49 3.10 -8.51 -4.84
N ASP A 50 2.66 -9.69 -5.25
CA ASP A 50 1.33 -9.93 -5.81
C ASP A 50 0.41 -10.43 -4.70
N VAL A 51 -0.69 -9.72 -4.50
CA VAL A 51 -1.68 -10.03 -3.46
C VAL A 51 -3.00 -10.32 -4.13
N ALA A 52 -3.51 -11.55 -3.99
CA ALA A 52 -4.89 -11.85 -4.37
C ALA A 52 -5.85 -11.26 -3.32
N TRP A 53 -6.99 -10.73 -3.77
CA TRP A 53 -7.98 -10.17 -2.84
C TRP A 53 -8.49 -11.20 -1.82
N ASP A 54 -8.61 -12.47 -2.22
CA ASP A 54 -9.00 -13.57 -1.34
C ASP A 54 -8.01 -13.83 -0.17
N ASP A 55 -6.74 -13.45 -0.31
CA ASP A 55 -5.71 -13.65 0.73
C ASP A 55 -5.65 -12.49 1.75
N VAL A 56 -6.29 -11.36 1.43
CA VAL A 56 -6.39 -10.21 2.33
C VAL A 56 -7.29 -10.58 3.49
N ILE A 57 -6.88 -10.26 4.72
CA ILE A 57 -7.73 -10.36 5.91
C ILE A 57 -8.37 -9.02 6.22
N SER A 58 -7.59 -7.96 6.14
CA SER A 58 -8.04 -6.61 6.42
C SER A 58 -7.16 -5.62 5.69
N TYR A 59 -7.70 -4.43 5.48
CA TYR A 59 -7.03 -3.36 4.78
C TYR A 59 -7.48 -2.03 5.36
N GLU A 60 -6.68 -1.01 5.11
CA GLU A 60 -7.01 0.39 5.35
C GLU A 60 -6.46 1.23 4.22
N SER A 61 -7.26 2.18 3.74
CA SER A 61 -6.75 3.28 2.93
C SER A 61 -7.04 4.60 3.64
N CYS A 62 -5.98 5.29 4.03
CA CYS A 62 -6.07 6.49 4.86
C CYS A 62 -4.99 7.52 4.51
N ASP A 63 -5.22 8.75 4.92
CA ASP A 63 -4.27 9.84 4.78
C ASP A 63 -3.25 9.81 5.93
N VAL A 64 -1.97 9.90 5.59
CA VAL A 64 -0.84 9.80 6.50
C VAL A 64 0.11 10.98 6.33
N MET A 65 0.72 11.40 7.44
CA MET A 65 1.89 12.26 7.47
C MET A 65 3.13 11.39 7.26
N LEU A 66 3.82 11.54 6.12
CA LEU A 66 5.15 10.99 5.92
C LEU A 66 6.14 11.71 6.82
N CYS A 67 7.02 10.94 7.43
CA CYS A 67 8.04 11.43 8.35
C CYS A 67 9.44 10.97 7.91
N GLU A 68 10.47 11.54 8.51
CA GLU A 68 11.85 11.06 8.34
C GLU A 68 12.00 9.57 8.76
N ASP A 69 13.06 8.92 8.28
CA ASP A 69 13.37 7.50 8.53
C ASP A 69 12.31 6.51 8.01
N ASP A 70 11.67 6.81 6.87
CA ASP A 70 10.61 6.00 6.24
C ASP A 70 9.36 5.77 7.13
N LYS A 71 9.20 6.57 8.18
CA LYS A 71 8.04 6.52 9.07
C LYS A 71 6.84 7.21 8.46
N SER A 72 5.65 6.85 8.92
CA SER A 72 4.42 7.59 8.66
C SER A 72 3.51 7.58 9.86
N TRP A 73 2.49 8.45 9.90
CA TRP A 73 1.50 8.47 10.97
C TRP A 73 0.14 8.94 10.44
N PRO A 74 -1.00 8.38 10.89
CA PRO A 74 -2.32 8.86 10.47
C PRO A 74 -2.51 10.37 10.73
N THR A 75 -3.10 11.09 9.78
CA THR A 75 -3.31 12.55 9.88
C THR A 75 -4.43 12.94 10.84
N ASP A 76 -5.34 12.02 11.17
CA ASP A 76 -6.44 12.26 12.11
C ASP A 76 -6.02 12.13 13.59
N GLU A 77 -4.77 11.76 13.86
CA GLU A 77 -4.20 11.60 15.20
C GLU A 77 -3.06 12.59 15.46
N PRO A 78 -2.83 13.00 16.73
CA PRO A 78 -1.67 13.83 17.08
C PRO A 78 -0.36 13.10 16.73
N LEU A 79 0.50 13.77 15.96
CA LEU A 79 1.81 13.23 15.60
C LEU A 79 2.66 12.99 16.86
N PRO A 80 3.34 11.83 17.00
CA PRO A 80 4.24 11.57 18.13
C PRO A 80 5.39 12.58 18.18
N GLU A 81 5.87 12.93 19.39
CA GLU A 81 6.90 13.97 19.58
C GLU A 81 8.23 13.65 18.88
N ASP A 82 8.53 12.35 18.69
CA ASP A 82 9.77 11.88 18.05
C ASP A 82 9.68 11.77 16.51
N PHE A 83 8.54 12.14 15.92
CA PHE A 83 8.31 12.06 14.47
C PHE A 83 8.55 13.42 13.82
N GLN A 84 9.38 13.46 12.78
CA GLN A 84 9.69 14.66 12.02
C GLN A 84 8.91 14.66 10.70
N PRO A 85 7.85 15.49 10.55
CA PRO A 85 6.98 15.45 9.38
C PRO A 85 7.66 16.01 8.11
N ILE A 86 7.35 15.41 6.96
CA ILE A 86 7.86 15.79 5.63
C ILE A 86 6.71 16.31 4.75
N ALA A 87 5.68 15.49 4.54
CA ALA A 87 4.55 15.77 3.66
C ALA A 87 3.36 14.84 3.94
N GLU A 88 2.15 15.24 3.55
CA GLU A 88 0.96 14.39 3.59
C GLU A 88 0.87 13.49 2.35
N ALA A 89 0.38 12.26 2.51
CA ALA A 89 0.19 11.30 1.43
C ALA A 89 -0.99 10.38 1.75
N GLY A 90 -1.46 9.63 0.76
CA GLY A 90 -2.31 8.47 1.01
C GLY A 90 -1.47 7.23 1.28
N MET A 91 -2.04 6.26 1.99
CA MET A 91 -1.51 4.91 2.12
C MET A 91 -2.59 3.89 1.78
N LEU A 92 -2.21 2.79 1.11
CA LEU A 92 -2.95 1.53 1.20
C LEU A 92 -2.14 0.57 2.05
N PHE A 93 -2.73 0.11 3.15
CA PHE A 93 -2.19 -0.91 4.04
C PHE A 93 -3.00 -2.20 3.89
N ILE A 94 -2.31 -3.34 3.73
CA ILE A 94 -2.92 -4.65 3.62
C ILE A 94 -2.31 -5.59 4.66
N PHE A 95 -3.20 -6.29 5.38
CA PHE A 95 -2.86 -7.37 6.30
C PHE A 95 -3.26 -8.72 5.69
N LEU A 96 -2.30 -9.63 5.62
CA LEU A 96 -2.39 -10.94 4.97
C LEU A 96 -2.10 -12.07 5.96
N MET A 97 -2.63 -13.26 5.66
CA MET A 97 -2.22 -14.52 6.29
C MET A 97 -1.98 -15.56 5.19
N PRO A 98 -0.81 -15.52 4.53
CA PRO A 98 -0.50 -16.42 3.41
C PRO A 98 -0.46 -17.90 3.81
N THR A 99 -0.28 -18.20 5.11
CA THR A 99 -0.37 -19.56 5.68
C THR A 99 -1.05 -19.47 7.05
N GLU A 100 -1.66 -20.56 7.55
CA GLU A 100 -2.41 -20.60 8.83
C GLU A 100 -1.65 -20.06 10.07
N ASN A 101 -0.33 -19.81 9.99
CA ASN A 101 0.50 -19.39 11.12
C ASN A 101 1.42 -18.18 10.88
N GLU A 102 1.37 -17.52 9.72
CA GLU A 102 2.26 -16.39 9.43
C GLU A 102 1.46 -15.16 9.00
N PHE A 103 1.64 -14.07 9.74
CA PHE A 103 1.07 -12.77 9.41
C PHE A 103 2.04 -11.99 8.54
N PHE A 104 1.52 -11.37 7.48
CA PHE A 104 2.31 -10.54 6.58
C PHE A 104 1.62 -9.20 6.35
N GLN A 105 2.40 -8.12 6.33
CA GLN A 105 1.90 -6.75 6.16
C GLN A 105 2.59 -6.12 4.96
N ILE A 106 1.81 -5.47 4.10
CA ILE A 106 2.30 -4.77 2.93
C ILE A 106 1.61 -3.42 2.86
N TRP A 107 2.36 -2.38 2.54
CA TRP A 107 1.79 -1.07 2.29
C TRP A 107 2.53 -0.36 1.16
N ALA A 108 1.82 0.59 0.55
CA ALA A 108 2.37 1.53 -0.40
C ALA A 108 1.79 2.92 -0.15
N TYR A 109 2.64 3.93 -0.35
CA TYR A 109 2.21 5.32 -0.37
C TYR A 109 1.72 5.70 -1.76
N ILE A 110 0.67 6.51 -1.80
CA ILE A 110 -0.01 7.00 -3.00
C ILE A 110 -0.24 8.51 -2.86
N PRO A 111 -0.55 9.24 -3.95
CA PRO A 111 -1.01 10.62 -3.85
C PRO A 111 -2.23 10.71 -2.91
N GLU A 112 -2.27 11.73 -2.06
CA GLU A 112 -3.38 11.97 -1.12
C GLU A 112 -4.75 12.02 -1.84
N GLU A 113 -4.79 12.63 -3.03
CA GLU A 113 -6.02 12.72 -3.84
C GLU A 113 -6.58 11.35 -4.28
N ASP A 114 -5.76 10.30 -4.25
CA ASP A 114 -6.15 8.95 -4.63
C ASP A 114 -6.65 8.09 -3.45
N THR A 115 -6.47 8.52 -2.20
CA THR A 115 -6.81 7.72 -1.00
C THR A 115 -8.24 7.18 -1.06
N ALA A 116 -9.22 8.05 -1.28
CA ALA A 116 -10.62 7.65 -1.33
C ALA A 116 -10.90 6.65 -2.46
N ARG A 117 -10.33 6.88 -3.66
CA ARG A 117 -10.50 6.00 -4.82
C ARG A 117 -9.90 4.61 -4.57
N VAL A 118 -8.73 4.56 -3.95
CA VAL A 118 -8.05 3.30 -3.63
C VAL A 118 -8.83 2.53 -2.57
N GLY A 119 -9.35 3.22 -1.55
CA GLY A 119 -10.28 2.65 -0.58
C GLY A 119 -11.53 2.05 -1.22
N ASP A 120 -12.20 2.79 -2.12
CA ASP A 120 -13.39 2.33 -2.83
C ASP A 120 -13.12 1.10 -3.70
N LEU A 121 -11.96 1.05 -4.37
CA LEU A 121 -11.55 -0.10 -5.18
C LEU A 121 -11.29 -1.34 -4.32
N ALA A 122 -10.57 -1.18 -3.20
CA ALA A 122 -10.32 -2.27 -2.27
C ALA A 122 -11.63 -2.78 -1.65
N GLU A 123 -12.55 -1.89 -1.24
CA GLU A 123 -13.87 -2.26 -0.71
C GLU A 123 -14.72 -3.02 -1.74
N LYS A 124 -14.75 -2.51 -2.97
CA LYS A 124 -15.46 -3.14 -4.10
C LYS A 124 -15.03 -4.59 -4.30
N HIS A 125 -13.73 -4.86 -4.29
CA HIS A 125 -13.20 -6.19 -4.59
C HIS A 125 -13.20 -7.14 -3.39
N LEU A 126 -12.97 -6.61 -2.18
CA LEU A 126 -13.01 -7.41 -0.95
C LEU A 126 -14.43 -7.65 -0.44
N GLY A 127 -15.41 -6.87 -0.91
CA GLY A 127 -16.82 -6.99 -0.52
C GLY A 127 -17.09 -6.67 0.95
N ARG A 128 -16.17 -5.97 1.62
CA ARG A 128 -16.24 -5.62 3.05
C ARG A 128 -15.53 -4.31 3.35
N PRO A 129 -15.95 -3.59 4.40
CA PRO A 129 -15.36 -2.31 4.72
C PRO A 129 -13.93 -2.43 5.23
N GLN A 130 -13.18 -1.34 5.05
CA GLN A 130 -11.85 -1.19 5.65
C GLN A 130 -11.92 -1.22 7.18
N LEU A 131 -10.82 -1.65 7.81
CA LEU A 131 -10.66 -1.57 9.25
C LEU A 131 -9.76 -0.37 9.58
N PRO A 132 -10.27 0.64 10.31
CA PRO A 132 -9.46 1.81 10.64
C PRO A 132 -8.33 1.45 11.60
N ARG A 133 -7.27 2.26 11.59
CA ARG A 133 -6.10 2.23 12.49
C ARG A 133 -5.12 1.07 12.29
N LEU A 134 -5.14 0.41 11.13
CA LEU A 134 -4.13 -0.56 10.74
C LEU A 134 -2.81 0.09 10.33
N ALA A 135 -2.85 1.31 9.79
CA ALA A 135 -1.67 2.05 9.31
C ALA A 135 -0.66 2.35 10.43
N HIS A 136 -1.06 2.32 11.71
CA HIS A 136 -0.12 2.37 12.85
C HIS A 136 0.91 1.24 12.87
N HIS A 137 0.66 0.14 12.15
CA HIS A 137 1.61 -0.97 12.07
C HIS A 137 2.66 -0.79 10.97
N ALA A 138 2.53 0.25 10.14
CA ALA A 138 3.47 0.59 9.08
C ALA A 138 4.59 1.55 9.52
N THR A 139 4.69 1.85 10.82
CA THR A 139 5.50 2.94 11.41
C THR A 139 6.77 2.46 12.09
#